data_AF-A0A9X9M318-F1
#
_entry.id   AF-A0A9X9M318-F1
#
_cell.length_a   1.000
_cell.length_b   1.000
_cell.length_c   1.000
_cell.angle_alpha   90.00
_cell.angle_beta   90.00
_cell.angle_gamma   90.00
#
_symmetry.space_group_name_H-M   'P 1'
#
loop_
_entity.id
_entity.type
_entity.pdbx_description
1 polymer ?
#
loop_
_entity_poly.entity_id
_entity_poly.type
_entity_poly.pdbx_seq_one_letter_code
_entity_poly.pdbx_strand_id
1 'polypeptide(L)' 'EPLFPGVSSILEQLEKIWEVLGVPTEDTWPGVSKLPNYNPEWFPLPKPRRLQIVWDRLGRVPEAEDLASQMLRGFPRDR' A
#
# COMPACT_ATOMS: atom_id res chain seq x y z
N GLU A 1 -10.88 -12.10 7.06
CA GLU A 1 -11.11 -10.98 6.13
C GLU A 1 -9.86 -10.79 5.27
N PRO A 2 -9.95 -10.20 4.08
CA PRO A 2 -8.77 -9.82 3.30
C PRO A 2 -8.16 -8.49 3.82
N LEU A 3 -6.84 -8.34 3.71
CA LEU A 3 -6.13 -7.09 4.07
C LEU A 3 -6.54 -5.92 3.17
N PHE A 4 -6.75 -6.22 1.88
CA PHE A 4 -7.26 -5.29 0.89
C PHE A 4 -8.53 -5.91 0.30
N PRO A 5 -9.71 -5.64 0.86
CA PRO A 5 -10.95 -6.14 0.31
C PRO A 5 -11.14 -5.58 -1.10
N GLY A 6 -11.10 -6.47 -2.09
CA GLY A 6 -11.44 -6.16 -3.48
C GLY A 6 -12.83 -5.56 -3.56
N VAL A 7 -12.90 -4.28 -3.87
CA VAL A 7 -14.14 -3.56 -4.16
C VAL A 7 -14.24 -3.31 -5.68
N SER A 8 -15.38 -2.79 -6.13
CA SER A 8 -15.88 -2.94 -7.51
C SER A 8 -15.05 -2.24 -8.59
N SER A 9 -14.05 -1.44 -8.23
CA SER A 9 -13.19 -0.71 -9.17
C SER A 9 -11.69 -0.77 -8.85
N ILE A 10 -10.87 -0.58 -9.89
CA ILE A 10 -9.41 -0.46 -9.78
C ILE A 10 -9.02 0.71 -8.87
N LEU A 11 -9.72 1.84 -8.95
CA LEU A 11 -9.40 3.04 -8.18
C LEU A 11 -9.59 2.81 -6.67
N GLU A 12 -10.72 2.22 -6.27
CA GLU A 12 -10.96 1.90 -4.87
C GLU A 12 -9.94 0.87 -4.33
N GLN A 13 -9.56 -0.11 -5.15
CA GLN A 13 -8.53 -1.08 -4.77
C GLN A 13 -7.17 -0.39 -4.55
N LEU A 14 -6.80 0.55 -5.43
CA LEU A 14 -5.57 1.33 -5.29
C LEU A 14 -5.62 2.22 -4.05
N GLU A 15 -6.77 2.84 -3.76
CA GLU A 15 -6.96 3.66 -2.56
C GLU A 15 -6.70 2.83 -1.29
N LYS A 16 -7.23 1.61 -1.21
CA LYS A 16 -6.99 0.71 -0.06
C LYS A 16 -5.53 0.29 0.09
N ILE A 17 -4.82 0.07 -1.02
CA ILE A 17 -3.39 -0.23 -0.98
C ILE A 17 -2.60 0.99 -0.47
N TRP A 18 -2.94 2.19 -0.94
CA TRP A 18 -2.21 3.41 -0.61
C TRP A 18 -2.55 4.00 0.77
N GLU A 19 -3.70 3.66 1.37
CA GLU A 19 -3.97 3.89 2.79
C GLU A 19 -2.88 3.25 3.69
N VAL A 20 -2.31 2.13 3.25
CA VAL A 20 -1.29 1.37 3.98
C VAL A 20 0.12 1.77 3.54
N LEU A 21 0.38 1.76 2.23
CA LEU A 21 1.74 1.96 1.69
C LEU A 21 2.10 3.42 1.40
N GLY A 22 1.11 4.31 1.42
CA GLY A 22 1.23 5.65 0.86
C GLY A 22 1.07 5.66 -0.66
N VAL A 23 0.69 6.83 -1.19
CA VAL A 23 0.66 7.05 -2.65
C VAL A 23 2.11 7.05 -3.15
N PRO A 24 2.45 6.26 -4.17
CA PRO A 24 3.82 6.21 -4.67
C PRO A 24 4.21 7.55 -5.30
N THR A 25 5.47 7.91 -5.15
CA THR A 25 6.09 9.13 -5.71
C THR A 25 7.37 8.72 -6.44
N GLU A 26 8.01 9.63 -7.18
CA GLU A 26 9.31 9.33 -7.80
C GLU A 26 10.40 8.97 -6.79
N ASP A 27 10.30 9.46 -5.55
CA ASP A 27 11.24 9.12 -4.47
C ASP A 27 11.01 7.70 -3.95
N THR A 28 9.76 7.24 -3.88
CA THR A 28 9.40 5.91 -3.33
C THR A 28 9.26 4.82 -4.40
N TRP A 29 9.03 5.19 -5.65
CA TRP A 29 9.01 4.32 -6.82
C TRP A 29 9.55 5.10 -8.03
N PRO A 30 10.86 5.00 -8.31
CA PRO A 30 11.47 5.65 -9.47
C PRO A 30 10.84 5.19 -10.79
N GLY A 31 10.32 6.14 -11.56
CA GLY A 31 9.63 5.93 -12.83
C GLY A 31 8.12 5.69 -12.71
N VAL A 32 7.52 5.82 -11.53
CA VAL A 32 6.07 5.65 -11.35
C VAL A 32 5.25 6.62 -12.20
N SER A 33 5.74 7.85 -12.41
CA SER A 33 5.09 8.87 -13.26
C SER A 33 4.93 8.47 -14.73
N LYS A 34 5.71 7.48 -15.18
CA LYS A 34 5.70 6.99 -16.56
C LYS A 34 4.73 5.83 -16.76
N LEU A 35 4.12 5.32 -15.69
CA LEU A 35 3.18 4.21 -15.79
C LEU A 35 1.85 4.67 -16.38
N PRO A 36 1.21 3.85 -17.22
CA PRO A 36 -0.13 4.15 -17.69
C PRO A 36 -1.09 4.21 -16.50
N ASN A 37 -1.99 5.20 -16.51
CA ASN A 37 -3.01 5.43 -15.46
C ASN A 37 -2.46 5.88 -14.09
N TYR A 38 -1.18 6.26 -13.99
CA TYR A 38 -0.70 6.93 -12.79
C TYR A 38 -1.19 8.38 -12.76
N ASN A 39 -2.08 8.68 -11.81
CA ASN A 39 -2.51 10.02 -11.50
C ASN A 39 -2.66 10.18 -9.98
N PRO A 40 -1.65 10.76 -9.28
CA PRO A 40 -1.67 10.87 -7.83
C PRO A 40 -2.77 11.81 -7.31
N GLU A 41 -3.24 12.76 -8.14
CA GLU A 41 -4.30 13.70 -7.78
C GLU A 41 -5.67 13.03 -7.56
N TRP A 42 -5.85 11.79 -8.02
CA TRP A 42 -7.07 11.02 -7.77
C TRP A 42 -7.20 10.57 -6.31
N PHE A 43 -6.15 10.69 -5.50
CA PHE A 43 -6.08 10.07 -4.19
C PHE A 43 -5.78 11.13 -3.13
N PRO A 44 -6.64 11.28 -2.11
CA PRO A 44 -6.35 12.17 -0.99
C PRO A 44 -5.11 11.66 -0.28
N LEU A 45 -4.14 12.54 0.04
CA LEU A 45 -2.90 12.18 0.75
C LEU A 45 -3.22 11.42 2.05
N PRO A 46 -3.13 10.08 2.09
CA PRO A 46 -3.46 9.34 3.28
C PRO A 46 -2.26 9.44 4.23
N LYS A 47 -2.52 9.54 5.53
CA LYS A 47 -1.45 9.33 6.52
C LYS A 47 -1.15 7.83 6.55
N PRO A 48 0.09 7.40 6.23
CA PRO A 48 0.46 5.99 6.30
C PRO A 48 0.14 5.42 7.69
N ARG A 49 -0.52 4.26 7.74
CA ARG A 49 -0.83 3.56 8.98
C ARG A 49 0.01 2.29 9.07
N ARG A 50 0.39 1.91 10.29
CA ARG A 50 1.07 0.62 10.53
C ARG A 50 0.16 -0.53 10.12
N LEU A 51 0.73 -1.59 9.54
CA LEU A 51 -0.02 -2.76 9.10
C LEU A 51 -0.81 -3.41 10.23
N GLN A 52 -0.25 -3.46 11.45
CA GLN A 52 -0.95 -4.00 12.61
C GLN A 52 -2.20 -3.20 13.04
N ILE A 53 -2.29 -1.92 12.66
CA ILE A 53 -3.48 -1.09 12.95
C ILE A 53 -4.62 -1.41 11.98
N VAL A 54 -4.28 -1.76 10.74
CA VAL A 54 -5.24 -2.18 9.71
C VAL A 54 -5.60 -3.65 9.87
N TRP A 55 -4.66 -4.44 10.39
CA TRP A 55 -4.79 -5.89 10.55
C TRP A 55 -4.23 -6.34 11.89
N ASP A 56 -5.08 -6.31 12.90
CA ASP A 56 -4.76 -6.59 14.31
C ASP A 56 -4.08 -7.96 14.51
N ARG A 57 -4.37 -8.95 13.65
CA ARG A 57 -3.78 -10.28 13.74
C ARG A 57 -2.27 -10.29 13.50
N LEU A 58 -1.71 -9.32 12.76
CA LEU A 58 -0.26 -9.21 12.58
C LEU A 58 0.43 -8.84 13.90
N GLY A 59 -0.22 -8.06 14.77
CA GLY A 59 0.30 -7.74 16.10
C GLY A 59 0.26 -8.93 17.07
N ARG A 60 -0.43 -10.02 16.74
CA ARG A 60 -0.53 -11.22 17.58
C ARG A 60 0.62 -12.20 17.37
N VAL A 61 1.37 -12.06 16.28
CA VAL A 61 2.48 -12.94 15.93
C VAL A 61 3.75 -12.10 15.91
N PRO A 62 4.75 -12.40 16.76
CA PRO A 62 6.05 -11.74 16.74
C PRO A 62 6.65 -11.74 15.32
N GLU A 63 7.31 -10.65 14.94
CA GLU A 63 7.96 -10.44 13.64
C GLU A 63 7.06 -10.49 12.39
N ALA A 64 5.77 -10.85 12.51
CA ALA A 64 4.88 -10.99 11.36
C ALA A 64 4.65 -9.65 10.63
N GLU A 65 4.55 -8.54 11.37
CA GLU A 65 4.44 -7.21 10.77
C GLU A 65 5.70 -6.82 9.98
N ASP A 66 6.89 -7.17 10.48
CA ASP A 66 8.15 -6.87 9.80
C ASP A 66 8.23 -7.63 8.46
N LEU A 67 7.97 -8.94 8.50
CA LEU A 67 7.92 -9.76 7.29
C LEU A 67 6.86 -9.24 6.30
N ALA A 68 5.65 -8.95 6.78
CA ALA A 68 4.58 -8.42 5.93
C ALA A 68 4.95 -7.07 5.30
N SER A 69 5.66 -6.20 6.03
CA SER A 69 6.15 -4.91 5.52
C SER A 69 7.22 -5.08 4.44
N GLN A 70 8.05 -6.12 4.54
CA GLN A 70 9.03 -6.45 3.50
C GLN A 70 8.37 -7.01 2.24
N MET A 71 7.30 -7.80 2.39
CA MET A 71 6.56 -8.35 1.25
C MET A 71 5.68 -7.31 0.55
N LEU A 72 5.14 -6.34 1.30
CA LEU A 72 4.23 -5.31 0.81
C LEU A 72 4.97 -4.01 0.45
N ARG A 73 5.99 -4.08 -0.41
CA ARG A 73 6.68 -2.88 -0.90
C ARG A 73 5.96 -2.32 -2.13
N GLY A 74 5.81 -0.99 -2.15
CA GLY A 74 5.19 -0.27 -3.28
C GLY A 74 6.00 -0.40 -4.57
N PHE A 75 7.32 -0.25 -4.50
CA PHE A 75 8.20 -0.45 -5.64
C PHE A 75 8.54 -1.95 -5.82
N PRO A 76 8.23 -2.57 -6.97
CA PRO A 76 8.43 -4.01 -7.14
C PRO A 76 9.88 -4.50 -6.99
N ARG A 77 10.88 -3.64 -7.21
CA ARG A 77 12.31 -4.01 -7.09
C ARG A 77 12.82 -4.02 -5.65
N ASP A 78 12.06 -3.46 -4.72
CA ASP A 78 12.42 -3.43 -3.30
C ASP A 78 11.87 -4.64 -2.52
N ARG A 79 11.20 -5.57 -3.21
CA ARG A 79 10.68 -6.82 -2.65
C ARG A 79 11.69 -7.94 -2.69
#